data_AF-A0A2G2AR09-F1
#
_entry.id   AF-A0A2G2AR09-F1
#
_cell.length_a   1.000
_cell.length_b   1.000
_cell.length_c   1.000
_cell.angle_alpha   90.00
_cell.angle_beta   90.00
_cell.angle_gamma   90.00
#
_symmetry.space_group_name_H-M   'P 1'
#
loop_
_entity.id
_entity.type
_entity.pdbx_description
1 polymer ?
#
loop_
_entity_poly.entity_id
_entity_poly.type
_entity_poly.pdbx_seq_one_letter_code
_entity_poly.pdbx_strand_id
1 'polypeptide(L)' 'MNIQTQYNYEKVWSDTQEKDLLRIIEEEIGDADPKATLEYVKDAIKNGKIITVGSCKFKIKGKINVSK' A
#
# COMPACT_ATOMS: atom_id res chain seq x y z
N MET A 1 -4.23 10.11 4.03
CA MET A 1 -4.37 8.72 4.52
C MET A 1 -2.99 8.22 4.88
N ASN A 2 -2.82 7.53 6.00
CA ASN A 2 -1.58 6.81 6.27
C ASN A 2 -1.72 5.44 5.61
N ILE A 3 -0.81 5.11 4.70
CA ILE A 3 -0.77 3.81 4.03
C ILE A 3 0.42 3.08 4.58
N GLN A 4 0.24 1.79 4.85
CA GLN A 4 1.33 0.91 5.21
C GLN A 4 1.58 -0.07 4.10
N THR A 5 2.86 -0.33 3.85
CA THR A 5 3.31 -1.35 2.93
C THR A 5 3.94 -2.51 3.67
N GLN A 6 3.83 -3.70 3.12
CA GLN A 6 4.51 -4.89 3.60
C GLN A 6 4.96 -5.73 2.41
N TYR A 7 6.25 -5.91 2.25
CA TYR A 7 6.76 -6.85 1.28
C TYR A 7 6.49 -8.28 1.72
N ASN A 8 6.30 -9.19 0.78
CA ASN A 8 5.94 -10.58 1.08
C ASN A 8 7.06 -11.34 1.81
N TYR A 9 8.32 -10.90 1.66
CA TYR A 9 9.45 -11.42 2.42
C TYR A 9 9.57 -10.79 3.83
N GLU A 10 8.88 -9.67 4.08
CA GLU A 10 8.84 -9.01 5.38
C GLU A 10 7.58 -9.41 6.17
N LYS A 11 7.72 -9.48 7.49
CA LYS A 11 6.58 -9.74 8.40
C LYS A 11 6.04 -8.47 9.05
N VAL A 12 6.65 -7.32 8.77
CA VAL A 12 6.31 -6.04 9.39
C VAL A 12 5.61 -5.13 8.41
N TRP A 13 4.80 -4.20 8.92
CA TRP A 13 4.14 -3.17 8.13
C TRP A 13 4.90 -1.86 8.36
N SER A 14 5.35 -1.25 7.28
CA SER A 14 6.09 0.01 7.30
C SER A 14 5.14 1.16 6.96
N ASP A 15 5.19 2.25 7.71
CA ASP A 15 4.49 3.48 7.33
C ASP A 15 5.19 4.10 6.14
N THR A 16 4.45 4.28 5.05
CA THR A 16 5.01 4.71 3.77
C THR A 16 4.34 6.00 3.35
N GLN A 17 5.14 7.01 3.03
CA GLN A 17 4.64 8.28 2.53
C GLN A 17 4.29 8.16 1.05
N GLU A 18 3.46 9.08 0.55
CA GLU A 18 2.96 9.03 -0.83
C GLU A 18 4.08 9.02 -1.89
N LYS A 19 5.16 9.75 -1.64
CA LYS A 19 6.35 9.78 -2.50
C LYS A 19 7.02 8.41 -2.61
N ASP A 20 7.17 7.72 -1.47
CA ASP A 20 7.77 6.39 -1.42
C ASP A 20 6.83 5.32 -1.98
N LEU A 21 5.51 5.45 -1.79
CA LEU A 21 4.55 4.54 -2.41
C LEU A 21 4.67 4.52 -3.93
N LEU A 22 4.79 5.69 -4.55
CA LEU A 22 4.94 5.79 -6.01
C LEU A 22 6.22 5.09 -6.46
N ARG A 23 7.33 5.30 -5.75
CA ARG A 23 8.61 4.65 -6.04
C ARG A 23 8.54 3.13 -5.90
N ILE A 24 7.96 2.63 -4.80
CA ILE A 24 7.77 1.19 -4.58
C ILE A 24 6.92 0.60 -5.70
N ILE A 25 5.82 1.26 -6.05
CA ILE A 25 4.94 0.80 -7.12
C ILE A 25 5.69 0.77 -8.45
N GLU A 26 6.44 1.83 -8.79
CA GLU A 26 7.27 1.91 -10.01
C GLU A 26 8.28 0.76 -10.08
N GLU A 27 8.96 0.45 -8.98
CA GLU A 27 9.90 -0.68 -8.89
C GLU A 27 9.22 -2.06 -9.04
N GLU A 28 7.96 -2.19 -8.61
CA GLU A 28 7.22 -3.46 -8.67
C GLU A 28 6.47 -3.69 -9.99
N ILE A 29 5.93 -2.64 -10.62
CA ILE A 29 5.10 -2.75 -11.83
C ILE A 29 5.90 -2.58 -13.13
N GLY A 30 7.11 -2.01 -13.06
CA GLY A 30 8.00 -1.83 -14.21
C GLY A 30 7.43 -0.89 -15.28
N ASP A 31 6.81 -1.45 -16.31
CA ASP A 31 6.35 -0.75 -17.53
C ASP A 31 4.94 -0.14 -17.39
N ALA A 32 4.21 -0.47 -16.32
CA ALA A 32 2.87 0.06 -16.08
C ALA A 32 2.89 1.46 -15.43
N ASP A 33 1.77 2.20 -15.54
CA ASP A 33 1.67 3.55 -14.99
C ASP A 33 1.60 3.53 -13.45
N PRO A 34 2.59 4.09 -12.73
CA PRO A 34 2.65 4.03 -11.28
C PRO A 34 1.63 4.96 -10.63
N LYS A 35 1.21 6.03 -11.30
CA LYS A 35 0.21 6.97 -10.76
C LYS A 35 -1.17 6.35 -10.80
N ALA A 36 -1.57 5.76 -11.93
CA ALA A 36 -2.82 5.05 -12.08
C ALA A 36 -2.92 3.89 -11.08
N THR A 37 -1.83 3.15 -10.90
CA THR A 37 -1.76 2.08 -9.89
C THR A 37 -1.90 2.61 -8.48
N LEU A 38 -1.23 3.72 -8.14
CA LEU A 38 -1.37 4.36 -6.83
C LEU A 38 -2.80 4.86 -6.57
N GLU A 39 -3.48 5.39 -7.58
CA GLU A 39 -4.89 5.79 -7.47
C GLU A 39 -5.80 4.59 -7.22
N TYR A 40 -5.61 3.51 -7.98
CA TYR A 40 -6.31 2.25 -7.76
C TYR A 40 -6.07 1.72 -6.34
N VAL A 41 -4.82 1.76 -5.88
CA VAL A 41 -4.45 1.32 -4.52
C VAL A 41 -5.21 2.11 -3.47
N LYS A 42 -5.21 3.43 -3.58
CA LYS A 42 -5.90 4.34 -2.65
C LYS A 42 -7.40 4.05 -2.60
N ASP A 43 -8.06 3.87 -3.75
CA ASP A 43 -9.51 3.60 -3.77
C ASP A 43 -9.83 2.20 -3.19
N ALA A 44 -9.03 1.19 -3.53
CA ALA A 44 -9.25 -0.18 -3.08
C ALA A 44 -9.06 -0.32 -1.55
N ILE A 45 -8.02 0.30 -0.97
CA ILE A 45 -7.74 0.22 0.47
C ILE A 45 -8.63 1.14 1.30
N LYS A 46 -9.39 2.07 0.69
CA LYS A 46 -10.25 3.02 1.43
C LYS A 46 -11.30 2.31 2.29
N ASN A 47 -11.74 1.12 1.86
CA ASN A 47 -12.71 0.29 2.56
C ASN A 47 -12.07 -0.62 3.62
N GLY A 48 -10.78 -0.43 3.95
CA GLY A 48 -10.05 -1.28 4.90
C GLY A 48 -9.59 -2.62 4.29
N LYS A 49 -9.65 -2.76 2.97
CA LYS A 49 -9.11 -3.93 2.27
C LYS A 49 -7.59 -3.86 2.20
N ILE A 50 -6.98 -5.04 2.11
CA ILE A 50 -5.56 -5.20 1.81
C ILE A 50 -5.47 -5.63 0.36
N ILE A 51 -4.61 -4.98 -0.41
CA ILE A 51 -4.33 -5.36 -1.79
C ILE A 51 -2.85 -5.66 -1.96
N THR A 52 -2.50 -6.36 -3.03
CA THR A 52 -1.11 -6.71 -3.35
C THR A 52 -0.78 -6.19 -4.74
N VAL A 53 0.35 -5.49 -4.86
CA VAL A 53 0.95 -5.06 -6.14
C VAL A 53 2.33 -5.71 -6.21
N GLY A 54 2.54 -6.60 -7.17
CA GLY A 54 3.75 -7.40 -7.26
C GLY A 54 3.97 -8.23 -5.99
N SER A 55 5.07 -7.95 -5.29
CA SER A 55 5.49 -8.56 -4.02
C SER A 55 5.12 -7.71 -2.80
N CYS A 56 4.51 -6.53 -2.99
CA CYS A 56 4.22 -5.58 -1.93
C CYS A 56 2.71 -5.50 -1.63
N LYS A 57 2.35 -5.59 -0.35
CA LYS A 57 0.98 -5.46 0.14
C LYS A 57 0.73 -4.05 0.64
N PHE A 58 -0.44 -3.51 0.35
CA PHE A 58 -0.86 -2.16 0.71
C PHE A 58 -2.12 -2.24 1.57
N LYS A 59 -2.13 -1.48 2.66
CA LYS A 59 -3.33 -1.30 3.49
C LYS A 59 -3.39 0.12 4.01
N ILE A 60 -4.59 0.58 4.34
CA ILE A 60 -4.73 1.79 5.14
C ILE A 60 -4.27 1.49 6.56
N LYS A 61 -3.49 2.39 7.17
CA LYS A 61 -3.19 2.38 8.60
C LYS A 61 -4.49 2.66 9.33
N GLY A 62 -5.27 1.61 9.55
CA GLY A 62 -6.46 1.68 10.38
C GLY A 62 -6.05 2.18 11.76
N LYS A 63 -6.78 3.17 12.29
CA LYS A 63 -6.91 3.25 13.74
C LYS A 63 -7.43 1.88 14.15
N ILE A 64 -6.61 1.09 14.84
CA ILE A 64 -7.11 -0.10 15.51
C ILE A 64 -8.24 0.40 16.39
N ASN A 65 -9.48 0.10 16.02
CA ASN A 65 -10.58 0.20 16.97
C ASN A 65 -10.31 -0.95 17.95
N VAL A 66 -9.51 -0.65 18.97
CA VAL A 66 -9.43 -1.46 20.18
C VAL A 66 -10.82 -1.35 20.80
N SER A 67 -11.74 -2.21 20.33
CA SER A 67 -12.98 -2.48 21.03
C SER A 67 -12.59 -2.99 22.40
N LYS A 68 -12.78 -2.11 23.39
CA LYS A 68 -12.52 -2.35 24.81
C LYS A 68 -13.70 -3.08 25.42
#